data_AF-H1PWD8-F1
#
_entry.id   AF-H1PWD8-F1
#
_cell.length_a   1.000
_cell.length_b   1.000
_cell.length_c   1.000
_cell.angle_alpha   90.00
_cell.angle_beta   90.00
_cell.angle_gamma   90.00
#
_symmetry.space_group_name_H-M   'P 1'
#
loop_
_entity.id
_entity.type
_entity.pdbx_description
1 polymer ?
#
loop_
_entity_poly.entity_id
_entity_poly.type
_entity_poly.pdbx_seq_one_letter_code
_entity_poly.pdbx_strand_id
1 'polypeptide(L)'
;MNKKTTTTELKKEIRKRYEIGEDLITLALKYKINYGTLRNIASREKWEKGKIKDLVRMKELLEAADEEIKEREKVKKDYKTITEDLRSYALDKATGDKVLSGDDYTSPVIKSKEEAFLKRVSAIGALFDIEKQLYSIHTEKELVELKQEALKYEKMREEMEKEKKEVILD
;
A
#
# COMPACT_ATOMS: atom_id res chain seq x y z
N MET A 1 51.23 -13.89 -17.35
CA MET A 1 51.07 -14.29 -15.93
C MET A 1 49.58 -14.22 -15.57
N ASN A 2 48.90 -15.37 -15.51
CA ASN A 2 47.49 -15.43 -15.09
C ASN A 2 47.42 -15.15 -13.58
N LYS A 3 46.76 -14.06 -13.19
CA LYS A 3 46.42 -13.77 -11.79
C LYS A 3 45.57 -14.94 -11.27
N LYS A 4 46.14 -15.76 -10.38
CA LYS A 4 45.39 -16.73 -9.59
C LYS A 4 44.47 -15.92 -8.66
N THR A 5 43.24 -15.64 -9.10
CA THR A 5 42.17 -15.19 -8.20
C THR A 5 42.12 -16.17 -7.03
N THR A 6 42.35 -15.65 -5.83
CA THR A 6 42.37 -16.44 -4.60
C THR A 6 41.02 -17.14 -4.43
N THR A 7 41.04 -18.40 -3.97
CA THR A 7 39.85 -19.28 -3.82
C THR A 7 38.65 -18.58 -3.15
N THR A 8 38.92 -17.59 -2.30
CA THR A 8 37.94 -16.74 -1.61
C THR A 8 37.17 -15.80 -2.53
N GLU A 9 37.83 -15.16 -3.51
CA GLU A 9 37.17 -14.25 -4.47
C GLU A 9 36.26 -15.02 -5.43
N LEU A 10 36.74 -16.15 -5.93
CA LEU A 10 35.95 -17.04 -6.79
C LEU A 10 34.68 -17.52 -6.07
N LYS A 11 34.81 -17.90 -4.81
CA LYS A 11 33.68 -18.30 -3.96
C LYS A 11 32.67 -17.16 -3.76
N LYS A 12 33.14 -15.92 -3.52
CA LYS A 12 32.26 -14.75 -3.40
C LYS A 12 31.48 -14.49 -4.69
N GLU A 13 32.13 -14.61 -5.84
CA GLU A 13 31.49 -14.43 -7.15
C GLU A 13 30.44 -15.51 -7.43
N ILE A 14 30.73 -16.78 -7.12
CA ILE A 14 29.76 -17.88 -7.29
C ILE A 14 28.55 -17.68 -6.37
N ARG A 15 28.79 -17.30 -5.11
CA ARG A 15 27.74 -16.98 -4.15
C ARG A 15 26.83 -15.87 -4.68
N LYS A 16 27.41 -14.76 -5.15
CA LYS A 16 26.66 -13.63 -5.69
C LYS A 16 25.74 -14.05 -6.83
N ARG A 17 26.23 -14.86 -7.77
CA ARG A 17 25.42 -15.36 -8.90
C ARG A 17 24.30 -16.31 -8.48
N TYR A 18 24.57 -17.17 -7.51
CA TYR A 18 23.55 -18.03 -6.92
C TYR A 18 22.45 -17.22 -6.21
N GLU A 19 22.85 -16.21 -5.44
CA GLU A 19 21.93 -15.27 -4.77
C GLU A 19 21.14 -14.41 -5.78
N ILE A 20 21.63 -14.20 -7.01
CA ILE A 20 20.87 -13.57 -8.11
C ILE A 20 19.88 -14.57 -8.77
N GLY A 21 20.13 -15.87 -8.64
CA GLY A 21 19.21 -16.93 -9.09
C GLY A 21 19.80 -17.95 -10.07
N GLU A 22 21.09 -17.88 -10.40
CA GLU A 22 21.75 -18.91 -11.23
C GLU A 22 21.78 -20.27 -10.48
N ASP A 23 21.57 -21.39 -11.18
CA ASP A 23 21.60 -22.73 -10.56
C ASP A 23 23.01 -23.20 -10.18
N LEU A 24 23.13 -23.89 -9.03
CA LEU A 24 24.41 -24.45 -8.58
C LEU A 24 25.04 -25.42 -9.58
N ILE A 25 24.22 -26.18 -10.32
CA ILE A 25 24.70 -27.10 -11.36
C ILE A 25 25.37 -26.30 -12.49
N THR A 26 24.71 -25.25 -12.96
CA THR A 26 25.23 -24.35 -14.00
C THR A 26 26.50 -23.65 -13.54
N LEU A 27 26.54 -23.18 -12.30
CA LEU A 27 27.72 -22.55 -11.70
C LEU A 27 28.88 -23.54 -11.54
N ALA A 28 28.60 -24.79 -11.13
CA ALA A 28 29.59 -25.85 -11.02
C ALA A 28 30.25 -26.15 -12.37
N LEU A 29 29.45 -26.25 -13.44
CA LEU A 29 29.95 -26.45 -14.81
C LEU A 29 30.78 -25.25 -15.28
N LYS A 30 30.26 -24.03 -15.11
CA LYS A 30 30.90 -22.78 -15.55
C LYS A 30 32.28 -22.56 -14.91
N TYR A 31 32.37 -22.79 -13.61
CA TYR A 31 33.61 -22.59 -12.86
C TYR A 31 34.48 -23.85 -12.73
N LYS A 32 34.07 -24.96 -13.37
CA LYS A 32 34.77 -26.27 -13.34
C LYS A 32 35.03 -26.76 -11.91
N ILE A 33 34.02 -26.64 -11.05
CA ILE A 33 34.05 -27.11 -9.65
C ILE A 33 33.12 -28.32 -9.53
N ASN A 34 33.51 -29.30 -8.70
CA ASN A 34 32.63 -30.43 -8.41
C ASN A 34 31.32 -29.94 -7.74
N TYR A 35 30.18 -30.35 -8.29
CA TYR A 35 28.86 -29.95 -7.79
C TYR A 35 28.63 -30.30 -6.31
N GLY A 36 29.05 -31.50 -5.87
CA GLY A 36 28.92 -31.91 -4.47
C GLY A 36 29.70 -31.02 -3.51
N THR A 37 30.90 -30.60 -3.90
CA THR A 37 31.69 -29.62 -3.14
C THR A 37 30.98 -28.28 -3.06
N LEU A 38 30.46 -27.77 -4.18
CA LEU A 38 29.76 -26.49 -4.21
C LEU A 38 28.46 -26.53 -3.40
N ARG A 39 27.70 -27.62 -3.49
CA ARG A 39 26.49 -27.86 -2.68
C ARG A 39 26.79 -27.90 -1.19
N ASN A 40 27.87 -28.56 -0.77
CA ASN A 40 28.28 -28.60 0.63
C ASN A 40 28.68 -27.23 1.15
N ILE A 41 29.40 -26.43 0.35
CA ILE A 41 29.74 -25.04 0.70
C ILE A 41 28.47 -24.20 0.85
N ALA A 42 27.58 -24.25 -0.15
CA ALA A 42 26.33 -23.51 -0.14
C ALA A 42 25.46 -23.87 1.07
N SER A 43 25.35 -25.16 1.40
CA SER A 43 24.59 -25.64 2.55
C SER A 43 25.22 -25.22 3.89
N ARG A 44 26.53 -25.40 4.05
CA ARG A 44 27.26 -25.07 5.29
C ARG A 44 27.18 -23.57 5.61
N GLU A 45 27.19 -22.75 4.56
CA GLU A 45 27.16 -21.28 4.68
C GLU A 45 25.77 -20.69 4.44
N LYS A 46 24.74 -21.55 4.34
CA LYS A 46 23.34 -21.16 4.20
C LYS A 46 23.10 -20.17 3.06
N TRP A 47 23.65 -20.46 1.88
CA TRP A 47 23.39 -19.64 0.70
C TRP A 47 21.94 -19.81 0.26
N GLU A 48 21.30 -18.70 -0.08
CA GLU A 48 19.90 -18.66 -0.53
C GLU A 48 19.84 -18.34 -2.02
N LYS A 49 19.22 -19.20 -2.82
CA LYS A 49 19.04 -18.96 -4.25
C LYS A 49 18.08 -17.80 -4.44
N GLY A 50 18.42 -16.84 -5.30
CA GLY A 50 17.49 -15.78 -5.67
C GLY A 50 17.22 -14.73 -4.59
N LYS A 51 17.91 -14.79 -3.43
CA LYS A 51 17.81 -13.81 -2.34
C LYS A 51 17.85 -12.36 -2.83
N ILE A 52 18.77 -12.04 -3.74
CA ILE A 52 18.92 -10.68 -4.28
C ILE A 52 17.72 -10.31 -5.15
N LYS A 53 17.23 -11.25 -5.97
CA LYS A 53 16.02 -11.03 -6.78
C LYS A 53 14.80 -10.78 -5.90
N ASP A 54 14.64 -11.57 -4.84
CA ASP A 54 13.53 -11.42 -3.88
C ASP A 54 13.63 -10.10 -3.12
N LEU A 55 14.85 -9.68 -2.74
CA LEU A 55 15.09 -8.37 -2.11
C LEU A 55 14.76 -7.20 -3.06
N VAL A 56 15.13 -7.30 -4.34
CA VAL A 56 14.78 -6.28 -5.35
C VAL A 56 13.27 -6.19 -5.49
N ARG A 57 12.59 -7.33 -5.64
CA ARG A 57 11.13 -7.37 -5.71
C ARG A 57 10.46 -6.81 -4.46
N MET A 58 10.98 -7.13 -3.27
CA MET A 58 10.48 -6.54 -2.02
C MET A 58 10.66 -5.02 -2.02
N LYS A 59 11.81 -4.51 -2.48
CA LYS A 59 12.05 -3.07 -2.59
C LYS A 59 11.04 -2.40 -3.53
N GLU A 60 10.80 -2.97 -4.70
CA GLU A 60 9.80 -2.48 -5.65
C GLU A 60 8.38 -2.48 -5.05
N LEU A 61 8.01 -3.53 -4.32
CA LEU A 61 6.71 -3.59 -3.63
C LEU A 61 6.59 -2.53 -2.52
N LEU A 62 7.66 -2.29 -1.76
CA LEU A 62 7.68 -1.25 -0.73
C LEU A 62 7.60 0.16 -1.34
N GLU A 63 8.32 0.41 -2.44
CA GLU A 63 8.26 1.68 -3.16
C GLU A 63 6.84 1.93 -3.71
N ALA A 64 6.21 0.92 -4.32
CA ALA A 64 4.82 1.02 -4.77
C ALA A 64 3.84 1.27 -3.62
N ALA A 65 4.03 0.60 -2.47
CA ALA A 65 3.22 0.82 -1.28
C ALA A 65 3.40 2.25 -0.71
N ASP A 66 4.63 2.78 -0.69
CA ASP A 66 4.91 4.14 -0.26
C ASP A 66 4.28 5.19 -1.18
N GLU A 67 4.31 4.95 -2.50
CA GLU A 67 3.62 5.79 -3.48
C GLU A 67 2.10 5.79 -3.25
N GLU A 68 1.51 4.61 -3.05
CA GLU A 68 0.08 4.47 -2.77
C GLU A 68 -0.33 5.20 -1.47
N ILE A 69 0.48 5.11 -0.41
CA ILE A 69 0.25 5.84 0.85
C ILE A 69 0.29 7.35 0.61
N LYS A 70 1.25 7.84 -0.17
CA LYS A 70 1.33 9.28 -0.50
C LYS A 70 0.12 9.75 -1.28
N GLU A 71 -0.37 8.97 -2.24
CA GLU A 71 -1.58 9.30 -2.99
C GLU A 71 -2.81 9.36 -2.07
N ARG A 72 -2.99 8.37 -1.21
CA ARG A 72 -4.08 8.35 -0.20
C ARG A 72 -4.06 9.59 0.69
N GLU A 73 -2.89 9.96 1.21
CA GLU A 73 -2.74 11.15 2.05
C GLU A 73 -2.97 12.46 1.28
N LYS A 74 -2.56 12.51 0.01
CA LYS A 74 -2.85 13.66 -0.86
C LYS A 74 -4.36 13.83 -1.07
N VAL A 75 -5.08 12.77 -1.41
CA VAL A 75 -6.54 12.79 -1.59
C VAL A 75 -7.22 13.29 -0.31
N LYS A 76 -6.86 12.76 0.86
CA LYS A 76 -7.38 13.23 2.15
C LYS A 76 -7.15 14.73 2.36
N LYS A 77 -5.95 15.22 2.03
CA LYS A 77 -5.60 16.62 2.17
C LYS A 77 -6.41 17.51 1.23
N ASP A 78 -6.56 17.10 -0.03
CA ASP A 78 -7.31 17.86 -1.03
C ASP A 78 -8.78 18.03 -0.61
N TYR A 79 -9.43 16.94 -0.14
CA TYR A 79 -10.80 17.05 0.39
C TYR A 79 -10.91 17.85 1.67
N LYS A 80 -9.89 17.80 2.54
CA LYS A 80 -9.86 18.64 3.74
C LYS A 80 -9.88 20.12 3.35
N THR A 81 -9.02 20.54 2.42
CA THR A 81 -8.99 21.92 1.91
C THR A 81 -10.30 22.31 1.24
N ILE A 82 -10.84 21.47 0.36
CA ILE A 82 -12.13 21.73 -0.30
C ILE A 82 -13.27 21.88 0.73
N THR A 83 -13.28 21.04 1.77
CA THR A 83 -14.30 21.10 2.83
C THR A 83 -14.15 22.36 3.69
N GLU A 84 -12.92 22.78 4.00
CA GLU A 84 -12.63 24.04 4.69
C GLU A 84 -13.10 25.26 3.88
N ASP A 85 -12.88 25.27 2.57
CA ASP A 85 -13.37 26.31 1.66
C ASP A 85 -14.90 26.36 1.62
N LEU A 86 -15.56 25.20 1.47
CA LEU A 86 -17.02 25.10 1.49
C LEU A 86 -17.61 25.59 2.82
N ARG A 87 -16.97 25.23 3.94
CA ARG A 87 -17.38 25.66 5.28
C ARG A 87 -17.21 27.17 5.44
N SER A 88 -16.10 27.73 4.98
CA SER A 88 -15.84 29.18 5.04
C SER A 88 -16.87 29.95 4.23
N TYR A 89 -17.17 29.50 3.00
CA TYR A 89 -18.23 30.08 2.18
C TYR A 89 -19.62 30.01 2.85
N ALA A 90 -19.94 28.88 3.50
CA ALA A 90 -21.20 28.74 4.23
C ALA A 90 -21.26 29.65 5.45
N LEU A 91 -20.14 29.81 6.17
CA LEU A 91 -20.03 30.70 7.32
C LEU A 91 -20.15 32.17 6.91
N ASP A 92 -19.43 32.64 5.88
CA ASP A 92 -19.51 34.02 5.38
C ASP A 92 -20.94 34.41 4.98
N LYS A 93 -21.68 33.46 4.40
CA LYS A 93 -23.11 33.64 4.11
C LYS A 93 -23.98 33.68 5.36
N ALA A 94 -23.65 32.89 6.39
CA ALA A 94 -24.42 32.79 7.62
C ALA A 94 -24.12 33.94 8.61
N THR A 95 -22.89 34.46 8.65
CA THR A 95 -22.44 35.55 9.55
C THR A 95 -22.64 36.93 8.95
N GLY A 96 -22.79 37.06 7.63
CA GLY A 96 -23.45 38.21 7.00
C GLY A 96 -22.98 39.57 7.49
N ASP A 97 -21.67 39.81 7.56
CA ASP A 97 -21.16 41.14 7.91
C ASP A 97 -21.17 42.04 6.66
N LYS A 98 -22.37 42.57 6.37
CA LYS A 98 -22.66 43.96 6.01
C LYS A 98 -24.17 44.15 5.93
N VAL A 99 -24.78 44.24 7.12
CA VAL A 99 -25.90 45.17 7.29
C VAL A 99 -25.30 46.56 7.11
N LEU A 100 -25.25 47.05 5.87
CA LEU A 100 -25.10 48.47 5.62
C LEU A 100 -26.42 49.12 6.03
N SER A 101 -26.36 49.91 7.09
CA SER A 101 -27.43 50.80 7.51
C SER A 101 -27.87 51.69 6.34
N GLY A 102 -29.15 51.63 5.98
CA GLY A 102 -29.77 52.44 4.94
C GLY A 102 -30.86 51.62 4.22
N ASP A 103 -32.00 52.25 3.98
CA ASP A 103 -33.31 51.64 3.61
C ASP A 103 -33.39 50.75 2.35
N ASP A 104 -32.27 50.29 1.78
CA ASP A 104 -32.24 49.40 0.62
C ASP A 104 -32.01 47.94 1.05
N TYR A 105 -33.04 47.36 1.68
CA TYR A 105 -33.05 45.97 2.09
C TYR A 105 -33.35 45.05 0.89
N THR A 106 -32.33 44.44 0.30
CA THR A 106 -32.38 43.06 -0.23
C THR A 106 -30.96 42.64 -0.62
N SER A 107 -30.33 41.74 0.14
CA SER A 107 -29.34 40.83 -0.47
C SER A 107 -30.10 39.57 -0.82
N PRO A 108 -30.63 39.43 -2.05
CA PRO A 108 -31.20 38.17 -2.45
C PRO A 108 -30.02 37.21 -2.55
N VAL A 109 -29.93 36.25 -1.63
CA VAL A 109 -29.24 35.00 -1.94
C VAL A 109 -29.94 34.49 -3.19
N ILE A 110 -29.33 34.73 -4.35
CA ILE A 110 -29.93 34.40 -5.63
C ILE A 110 -30.15 32.89 -5.59
N LYS A 111 -31.40 32.44 -5.67
CA LYS A 111 -31.79 31.03 -5.52
C LYS A 111 -30.90 30.10 -6.37
N SER A 112 -30.53 30.53 -7.57
CA SER A 112 -29.61 29.81 -8.45
C SER A 112 -28.19 29.63 -7.89
N LYS A 113 -27.65 30.60 -7.14
CA LYS A 113 -26.33 30.50 -6.48
C LYS A 113 -26.37 29.53 -5.32
N GLU A 114 -27.48 29.45 -4.59
CA GLU A 114 -27.66 28.48 -3.49
C GLU A 114 -27.84 27.06 -4.02
N GLU A 115 -28.68 26.89 -5.05
CA GLU A 115 -28.82 25.61 -5.73
C GLU A 115 -27.50 25.13 -6.35
N ALA A 116 -26.70 26.04 -6.92
CA ALA A 116 -25.38 25.72 -7.44
C ALA A 116 -24.41 25.31 -6.33
N PHE A 117 -24.46 25.96 -5.16
CA PHE A 117 -23.65 25.58 -4.00
C PHE A 117 -24.01 24.18 -3.49
N LEU A 118 -25.31 23.91 -3.26
CA LEU A 118 -25.77 22.59 -2.83
C LEU A 118 -25.38 21.49 -3.83
N LYS A 119 -25.55 21.74 -5.14
CA LYS A 119 -25.10 20.80 -6.18
C LYS A 119 -23.59 20.53 -6.11
N ARG A 120 -22.76 21.55 -5.84
CA ARG A 120 -21.31 21.37 -5.68
C ARG A 120 -21.00 20.54 -4.44
N VAL A 121 -21.63 20.83 -3.30
CA VAL A 121 -21.45 20.05 -2.06
C VAL A 121 -21.82 18.59 -2.28
N SER A 122 -22.97 18.30 -2.87
CA SER A 122 -23.40 16.93 -3.18
C SER A 122 -22.47 16.23 -4.16
N ALA A 123 -22.00 16.92 -5.21
CA ALA A 123 -21.06 16.35 -6.17
C ALA A 123 -19.70 16.03 -5.54
N ILE A 124 -19.19 16.90 -4.67
CA ILE A 124 -17.94 16.68 -3.93
C ILE A 124 -18.06 15.49 -2.98
N GLY A 125 -19.20 15.34 -2.30
CA GLY A 125 -19.48 14.17 -1.47
C GLY A 125 -19.47 12.86 -2.28
N ALA A 126 -20.13 12.85 -3.43
CA ALA A 126 -20.15 11.67 -4.31
C ALA A 126 -18.77 11.33 -4.88
N LEU A 127 -17.97 12.34 -5.25
CA LEU A 127 -16.59 12.14 -5.70
C LEU A 127 -15.72 11.56 -4.58
N PHE A 128 -15.87 12.08 -3.35
CA PHE A 128 -15.16 11.57 -2.20
C PHE A 128 -15.48 10.10 -1.94
N ASP A 129 -16.75 9.70 -2.02
CA ASP A 129 -17.14 8.29 -1.80
C ASP A 129 -16.52 7.35 -2.85
N ILE A 130 -16.47 7.78 -4.11
CA ILE A 130 -15.81 7.01 -5.19
C ILE A 130 -14.31 6.89 -4.93
N GLU A 131 -13.64 8.00 -4.62
CA GLU A 131 -12.19 8.00 -4.38
C GLU A 131 -11.84 7.28 -3.08
N LYS A 132 -12.70 7.35 -2.07
CA LYS A 132 -12.56 6.58 -0.84
C LYS A 132 -12.53 5.07 -1.12
N GLN A 133 -13.38 4.60 -2.03
CA GLN A 133 -13.37 3.19 -2.47
C GLN A 133 -12.13 2.87 -3.30
N LEU A 134 -11.79 3.73 -4.27
CA LEU A 134 -10.65 3.52 -5.17
C LEU A 134 -9.31 3.44 -4.41
N TYR A 135 -9.13 4.34 -3.44
CA TYR A 135 -7.90 4.46 -2.64
C TYR A 135 -7.97 3.69 -1.32
N SER A 136 -9.03 2.92 -1.08
CA SER A 136 -9.24 2.18 0.19
C SER A 136 -9.02 3.06 1.43
N ILE A 137 -9.59 4.27 1.41
CA ILE A 137 -9.51 5.20 2.52
C ILE A 137 -10.57 4.79 3.53
N HIS A 138 -10.16 4.50 4.77
CA HIS A 138 -11.06 4.09 5.84
C HIS A 138 -11.01 5.08 6.99
N THR A 139 -12.18 5.30 7.60
CA THR A 139 -12.28 5.92 8.91
C THR A 139 -11.81 4.96 10.00
N GLU A 140 -11.46 5.48 11.17
CA GLU A 140 -11.06 4.64 12.32
C GLU A 140 -12.14 3.63 12.71
N LYS A 141 -13.42 4.04 12.63
CA LYS A 141 -14.55 3.17 12.89
C LYS A 141 -14.61 1.99 11.90
N GLU A 142 -14.49 2.28 10.60
CA GLU A 142 -14.47 1.26 9.56
C GLU A 142 -13.28 0.30 9.71
N LEU A 143 -12.11 0.82 10.11
CA LEU A 143 -10.94 -0.03 10.39
C LEU A 143 -11.17 -0.97 11.57
N VAL A 144 -11.87 -0.52 12.62
CA VAL A 144 -12.22 -1.38 13.76
C VAL A 144 -13.23 -2.44 13.34
N GLU A 145 -14.24 -2.09 12.56
CA GLU A 145 -15.25 -3.03 12.04
C GLU A 145 -14.58 -4.10 11.16
N LEU A 146 -13.70 -3.71 10.22
CA LEU A 146 -12.93 -4.65 9.39
C LEU A 146 -12.06 -5.60 10.22
N LYS A 147 -11.41 -5.10 11.28
CA LYS A 147 -10.62 -5.95 12.19
C LYS A 147 -11.49 -6.95 12.94
N GLN A 148 -12.66 -6.54 13.40
CA GLN A 148 -13.61 -7.43 14.08
C GLN A 148 -14.13 -8.51 13.13
N GLU A 149 -14.44 -8.16 11.88
CA GLU A 149 -14.85 -9.13 10.86
C GLU A 149 -13.72 -10.10 10.55
N ALA A 150 -12.50 -9.62 10.33
CA ALA A 150 -11.34 -10.48 10.08
C ALA A 150 -11.13 -11.51 11.20
N LEU A 151 -11.25 -11.09 12.46
CA LEU A 151 -11.15 -11.99 13.62
C LEU A 151 -12.28 -13.03 13.66
N LYS A 152 -13.51 -12.66 13.26
CA LYS A 152 -14.61 -13.62 13.15
C LYS A 152 -14.34 -14.65 12.05
N TYR A 153 -13.87 -14.20 10.88
CA TYR A 153 -13.51 -15.07 9.77
C TYR A 153 -12.38 -16.03 10.14
N GLU A 154 -11.35 -15.57 10.84
CA GLU A 154 -10.27 -16.44 11.30
C GLU A 154 -10.76 -17.52 12.26
N LYS A 155 -11.61 -17.16 13.23
CA LYS A 155 -12.22 -18.12 14.15
C LYS A 155 -13.05 -19.17 13.41
N MET A 156 -13.91 -18.74 12.47
CA MET A 156 -14.70 -19.66 11.64
C MET A 156 -13.81 -20.58 10.79
N ARG A 157 -12.71 -20.05 10.24
CA ARG A 157 -11.76 -20.86 9.47
C ARG A 157 -11.10 -21.92 10.35
N GLU A 158 -10.66 -21.55 11.54
CA GLU A 158 -10.07 -22.48 12.51
C GLU A 158 -11.05 -23.56 12.97
N GLU A 159 -12.32 -23.20 13.20
CA GLU A 159 -13.39 -24.15 13.53
C GLU A 159 -13.62 -25.14 12.37
N MET A 160 -13.74 -24.67 11.13
CA MET A 160 -13.88 -25.55 9.96
C MET A 160 -12.65 -26.45 9.74
N GLU A 161 -11.44 -25.97 10.03
CA GLU A 161 -10.23 -26.81 9.94
C GLU A 161 -10.18 -27.89 11.04
N LYS A 162 -10.70 -27.60 12.24
CA LYS A 162 -10.83 -28.58 13.32
C LYS A 162 -11.87 -29.64 12.99
N GLU A 163 -13.05 -29.24 12.54
CA GLU A 163 -14.11 -30.17 12.10
C GLU A 163 -13.62 -31.07 10.97
N LYS A 164 -12.91 -30.53 9.98
CA LYS A 164 -12.31 -31.36 8.90
C LYS A 164 -11.27 -32.35 9.42
N LYS A 165 -10.51 -32.01 10.45
CA LYS A 165 -9.52 -32.93 11.04
C LYS A 165 -10.18 -34.01 11.88
N GLU A 166 -11.23 -33.69 12.62
CA GLU A 166 -12.00 -34.66 13.40
C GLU A 166 -12.73 -35.66 12.50
N VAL A 167 -13.33 -35.21 11.39
CA VAL A 167 -13.98 -36.09 10.39
C VAL A 167 -13.00 -37.04 9.67
N ILE A 168 -11.69 -36.75 9.66
CA ILE A 168 -10.67 -37.62 9.07
C ILE A 168 -10.13 -38.65 10.09
N LEU A 169 -10.37 -38.42 11.39
CA LEU A 169 -9.87 -39.25 12.49
C LEU A 169 -10.92 -40.24 13.03
N ASP A 170 -12.19 -40.09 12.67
CA ASP A 170 -13.28 -41.07 12.84
C ASP A 170 -13.41 -41.99 11.61
#